data_AF-A0A941XYK6-F1
#
_entry.id   AF-A0A941XYK6-F1
#
_cell.length_a   1.000
_cell.length_b   1.000
_cell.length_c   1.000
_cell.angle_alpha   90.00
_cell.angle_beta   90.00
_cell.angle_gamma   90.00
#
_symmetry.space_group_name_H-M   'P 1'
#
loop_
_entity.id
_entity.type
_entity.pdbx_description
1 polymer ?
#
loop_
_entity_poly.entity_id
_entity_poly.type
_entity_poly.pdbx_seq_one_letter_code
_entity_poly.pdbx_strand_id
1 'polypeptide(L)'
;MSANPDDPDPMTLDEVSAISNTRVRRLLKSALGQGLEIYQARNVERCWTISKQRYGSESLTVYGEANNAAHVSYDSGRGRWLEDVTQVRAFAIIQEMGALI
;
A
#
# COMPACT_ATOMS: atom_id res chain seq x y z
N MET A 1 -8.21 -17.87 7.17
CA MET A 1 -9.11 -17.33 6.12
C MET A 1 -8.46 -17.66 4.78
N SER A 2 -9.10 -18.46 3.91
CA SER A 2 -8.56 -18.72 2.57
C SER A 2 -8.72 -17.48 1.69
N ALA A 3 -7.68 -17.13 0.94
CA ALA A 3 -7.78 -16.20 -0.18
C ALA A 3 -8.83 -16.73 -1.17
N ASN A 4 -9.69 -15.85 -1.68
CA ASN A 4 -10.58 -16.21 -2.79
C ASN A 4 -9.72 -16.53 -4.01
N PRO A 5 -10.03 -17.53 -4.84
CA PRO A 5 -9.24 -17.81 -6.05
C PRO A 5 -9.21 -16.64 -7.03
N ASP A 6 -10.14 -15.69 -6.89
CA ASP A 6 -10.19 -14.43 -7.62
C ASP A 6 -9.50 -13.29 -6.86
N ASP A 7 -8.43 -13.54 -6.15
CA ASP A 7 -7.71 -12.51 -5.41
C ASP A 7 -6.47 -12.07 -6.21
N PRO A 8 -6.29 -10.78 -6.57
CA PRO A 8 -5.11 -10.35 -7.34
C PRO A 8 -3.83 -10.66 -6.57
N ASP A 9 -2.87 -11.27 -7.25
CA ASP A 9 -1.55 -11.53 -6.69
C ASP A 9 -0.87 -10.21 -6.22
N PRO A 10 0.07 -10.28 -5.25
CA PRO A 10 0.88 -9.14 -4.89
C PRO A 10 1.62 -8.58 -6.10
N MET A 11 1.67 -7.26 -6.21
CA MET A 11 2.38 -6.59 -7.30
C MET A 11 3.88 -6.84 -7.24
N THR A 12 4.45 -7.07 -8.41
CA THR A 12 5.89 -7.17 -8.65
C THR A 12 6.55 -5.79 -8.73
N LEU A 13 7.89 -5.78 -8.65
CA LEU A 13 8.69 -4.55 -8.79
C LEU A 13 8.51 -3.89 -10.16
N ASP A 14 8.32 -4.68 -11.22
CA ASP A 14 8.15 -4.17 -12.59
C ASP A 14 6.81 -3.46 -12.74
N GLU A 15 5.73 -4.05 -12.21
CA GLU A 15 4.40 -3.43 -12.18
C GLU A 15 4.40 -2.13 -11.38
N VAL A 16 5.03 -2.13 -10.20
CA VAL A 16 5.19 -0.89 -9.42
C VAL A 16 6.04 0.14 -10.17
N SER A 17 7.07 -0.28 -10.92
CA SER A 17 7.92 0.62 -11.69
C SER A 17 7.20 1.29 -12.85
N ALA A 18 6.19 0.63 -13.43
CA ALA A 18 5.34 1.15 -14.50
C ALA A 18 4.39 2.28 -14.06
N ILE A 19 4.18 2.47 -12.75
CA ILE A 19 3.32 3.54 -12.22
C ILE A 19 3.90 4.92 -12.56
N SER A 20 3.13 5.73 -13.28
CA SER A 20 3.53 7.06 -13.74
C SER A 20 3.61 8.10 -12.62
N ASN A 21 2.75 7.98 -11.60
CA ASN A 21 2.78 8.85 -10.44
C ASN A 21 4.01 8.53 -9.57
N THR A 22 4.98 9.43 -9.59
CA THR A 22 6.28 9.28 -8.94
C THR A 22 6.17 9.26 -7.42
N ARG A 23 5.21 9.98 -6.81
CA ARG A 23 5.03 9.96 -5.35
C ARG A 23 4.48 8.62 -4.88
N VAL A 24 3.44 8.14 -5.55
CA VAL A 24 2.92 6.78 -5.34
C VAL A 24 4.03 5.75 -5.53
N ARG A 25 4.70 5.78 -6.69
CA ARG A 25 5.74 4.79 -7.02
C ARG A 25 6.86 4.75 -5.97
N ARG A 26 7.25 5.88 -5.39
CA ARG A 26 8.26 5.91 -4.32
C ARG A 26 7.78 5.22 -3.04
N LEU A 27 6.53 5.45 -2.63
CA LEU A 27 5.93 4.77 -1.47
C LEU A 27 5.88 3.25 -1.71
N LEU A 28 5.36 2.83 -2.86
CA LEU A 28 5.23 1.43 -3.21
C LEU A 28 6.58 0.73 -3.35
N LYS A 29 7.58 1.36 -3.99
CA LYS A 29 8.94 0.80 -4.02
C LYS A 29 9.57 0.68 -2.65
N SER A 30 9.34 1.65 -1.77
CA SER A 30 9.79 1.57 -0.38
C SER A 30 9.16 0.39 0.35
N ALA A 31 7.86 0.17 0.17
CA ALA A 31 7.16 -0.97 0.76
C ALA A 31 7.71 -2.32 0.28
N LEU A 32 7.91 -2.50 -1.02
CA LEU A 32 8.56 -3.71 -1.56
C LEU A 32 9.97 -3.91 -0.99
N GLY A 33 10.73 -2.83 -0.86
CA GLY A 33 12.07 -2.87 -0.27
C GLY A 33 12.09 -3.25 1.22
N GLN A 34 10.97 -3.11 1.92
CA GLN A 34 10.77 -3.57 3.30
C GLN A 34 10.14 -4.98 3.39
N GLY A 35 9.95 -5.67 2.26
CA GLY A 35 9.33 -7.00 2.23
C GLY A 35 7.81 -7.00 2.39
N LEU A 36 7.14 -5.84 2.25
CA LEU A 36 5.69 -5.74 2.31
C LEU A 36 5.05 -6.12 0.98
N GLU A 37 3.83 -6.63 1.06
CA GLU A 37 3.00 -6.97 -0.08
C GLU A 37 2.16 -5.77 -0.51
N ILE A 38 1.93 -5.65 -1.82
CA ILE A 38 1.17 -4.56 -2.42
C ILE A 38 0.06 -5.16 -3.27
N TYR A 39 -1.17 -4.74 -3.01
CA TYR A 39 -2.35 -5.21 -3.72
C TYR A 39 -3.02 -4.05 -4.43
N GLN A 40 -3.21 -4.16 -5.74
CA GLN A 40 -3.97 -3.16 -6.48
C GLN A 40 -5.48 -3.39 -6.31
N ALA A 41 -6.23 -2.32 -6.04
CA ALA A 41 -7.68 -2.38 -6.01
C ALA A 41 -8.23 -2.63 -7.42
N ARG A 42 -9.16 -3.59 -7.54
CA ARG A 42 -9.72 -4.00 -8.84
C ARG A 42 -10.59 -2.95 -9.50
N ASN A 43 -11.39 -2.24 -8.70
CA ASN A 43 -12.46 -1.37 -9.18
C ASN A 43 -12.14 0.12 -9.02
N VAL A 44 -10.97 0.44 -8.46
CA VAL A 44 -10.54 1.81 -8.21
C VAL A 44 -9.19 1.98 -8.89
N GLU A 45 -9.20 2.67 -10.03
CA GLU A 45 -7.96 3.05 -10.69
C GLU A 45 -7.07 3.82 -9.72
N ARG A 46 -5.76 3.54 -9.79
CA ARG A 46 -4.75 4.22 -8.97
C ARG A 46 -4.96 4.08 -7.45
N CYS A 47 -5.42 2.92 -7.00
CA CYS A 47 -5.52 2.61 -5.58
C CYS A 47 -4.75 1.32 -5.27
N TRP A 48 -3.89 1.38 -4.25
CA TRP A 48 -3.01 0.28 -3.85
C TRP A 48 -2.98 0.14 -2.34
N THR A 49 -3.06 -1.09 -1.84
CA THR A 49 -2.96 -1.41 -0.42
C THR A 49 -1.62 -2.07 -0.14
N ILE A 50 -0.84 -1.47 0.76
CA ILE A 50 0.40 -2.01 1.31
C ILE A 50 0.06 -2.74 2.61
N SER A 51 0.51 -3.97 2.79
CA SER A 51 0.25 -4.77 3.99
C SER A 51 1.32 -5.84 4.21
N LYS A 52 1.37 -6.42 5.41
CA LYS A 52 2.20 -7.63 5.68
C LYS A 52 1.58 -8.89 5.06
N GLN A 53 0.26 -8.90 5.00
CA GLN A 53 -0.54 -9.98 4.46
C GLN A 53 -1.87 -9.38 4.00
N ARG A 54 -2.47 -10.03 3.03
CA ARG A 54 -3.70 -9.58 2.36
C ARG A 54 -4.86 -9.11 3.26
N TYR A 55 -5.08 -9.75 4.42
CA TYR A 55 -6.27 -9.51 5.23
C TYR A 55 -5.99 -9.39 6.72
N GLY A 56 -6.77 -8.53 7.37
CA GLY A 56 -6.88 -8.43 8.84
C GLY A 56 -5.62 -7.91 9.53
N SER A 57 -4.67 -7.37 8.78
CA SER A 57 -3.48 -6.73 9.31
C SER A 57 -3.56 -5.22 9.17
N GLU A 58 -2.67 -4.57 9.91
CA GLU A 58 -2.23 -3.21 9.62
C GLU A 58 -1.93 -3.01 8.12
N SER A 59 -2.39 -1.89 7.57
CA SER A 59 -2.24 -1.59 6.14
C SER A 59 -2.22 -0.10 5.83
N LEU A 60 -1.63 0.27 4.69
CA LEU A 60 -1.68 1.61 4.11
C LEU A 60 -2.33 1.55 2.75
N THR A 61 -3.41 2.29 2.53
CA THR A 61 -4.02 2.46 1.22
C THR A 61 -3.55 3.77 0.59
N VAL A 62 -2.90 3.66 -0.56
CA VAL A 62 -2.34 4.76 -1.34
C VAL A 62 -3.23 5.01 -2.55
N TYR A 63 -3.71 6.25 -2.68
CA TYR A 63 -4.49 6.73 -3.80
C TYR A 63 -3.64 7.67 -4.65
N GLY A 64 -3.49 7.36 -5.93
CA GLY A 64 -2.79 8.18 -6.90
C GLY A 64 -3.70 9.24 -7.50
N GLU A 65 -3.40 10.49 -7.22
CA GLU A 65 -4.19 11.63 -7.67
C GLU A 65 -3.60 12.29 -8.93
N ALA A 66 -4.29 13.31 -9.43
CA ALA A 66 -3.77 14.19 -10.48
C ALA A 66 -2.52 14.96 -10.01
N ASN A 67 -1.80 15.57 -10.95
CA ASN A 67 -0.63 16.42 -10.66
C ASN A 67 0.46 15.74 -9.82
N ASN A 68 0.61 14.42 -9.96
CA ASN A 68 1.63 13.65 -9.25
C ASN A 68 1.47 13.69 -7.72
N ALA A 69 0.24 13.92 -7.22
CA ALA A 69 -0.09 13.85 -5.80
C ALA A 69 -0.43 12.42 -5.36
N ALA A 70 -0.28 12.13 -4.08
CA ALA A 70 -0.71 10.86 -3.51
C ALA A 70 -1.34 11.11 -2.15
N HIS A 71 -2.54 10.58 -1.98
CA HIS A 71 -3.26 10.54 -0.72
C HIS A 71 -3.08 9.17 -0.08
N VAL A 72 -2.93 9.12 1.24
CA VAL A 72 -2.62 7.87 1.94
C VAL A 72 -3.50 7.78 3.18
N SER A 73 -4.23 6.68 3.29
CA SER A 73 -5.01 6.34 4.48
C SER A 73 -4.39 5.13 5.15
N TYR A 74 -4.31 5.15 6.47
CA TYR A 74 -3.71 4.12 7.31
C TYR A 74 -4.77 3.40 8.13
N ASP A 75 -4.73 2.07 8.12
CA ASP A 75 -5.47 1.21 9.02
C ASP A 75 -4.49 0.52 9.99
N SER A 76 -4.60 0.83 11.28
CA SER A 76 -3.76 0.22 12.32
C SER A 76 -4.11 -1.25 12.62
N GLY A 77 -5.21 -1.77 12.07
CA GLY A 77 -5.73 -3.11 12.36
C GLY A 77 -6.26 -3.30 13.79
N ARG A 78 -6.18 -2.27 14.64
CA ARG A 78 -6.59 -2.31 16.07
C ARG A 78 -7.92 -1.60 16.34
N GLY A 79 -8.65 -1.19 15.30
CA GLY A 79 -9.94 -0.51 15.39
C GLY A 79 -10.60 -0.35 14.01
N ARG A 80 -11.78 0.30 13.94
CA ARG A 80 -12.48 0.60 12.67
C ARG A 80 -12.17 2.00 12.12
N TRP A 81 -10.98 2.55 12.40
CA TRP A 81 -10.67 3.92 12.04
C TRP A 81 -9.55 3.96 11.00
N LEU A 82 -9.88 4.52 9.85
CA LEU A 82 -8.92 4.91 8.83
C LEU A 82 -8.46 6.33 9.12
N GLU A 83 -7.14 6.53 9.11
CA GLU A 83 -6.53 7.84 9.32
C GLU A 83 -5.82 8.31 8.06
N ASP A 84 -6.11 9.52 7.60
CA ASP A 84 -5.34 10.13 6.53
C ASP A 84 -3.98 10.59 7.04
N VAL A 85 -2.93 10.13 6.39
CA VAL A 85 -1.54 10.39 6.79
C VAL A 85 -0.78 11.10 5.69
N THR A 86 0.17 11.94 6.12
CA THR A 86 1.12 12.55 5.19
C THR A 86 2.04 11.48 4.59
N GLN A 87 2.63 11.76 3.42
CA GLN A 87 3.58 10.83 2.80
C GLN A 87 4.80 10.56 3.69
N VAL A 88 5.27 11.56 4.44
CA VAL A 88 6.40 11.39 5.38
C VAL A 88 6.03 10.36 6.45
N ARG A 89 4.84 10.48 7.03
CA ARG A 89 4.36 9.52 8.03
C ARG A 89 4.10 8.14 7.41
N ALA A 90 3.61 8.08 6.18
CA ALA A 90 3.44 6.81 5.47
C ALA A 90 4.78 6.07 5.30
N PHE A 91 5.89 6.76 4.98
CA PHE A 91 7.21 6.13 4.92
C PHE A 91 7.66 5.56 6.28
N ALA A 92 7.42 6.28 7.37
CA ALA A 92 7.76 5.80 8.71
C ALA A 92 6.94 4.54 9.06
N ILE A 93 5.63 4.56 8.80
CA ILE A 93 4.75 3.39 9.01
C ILE A 93 5.22 2.20 8.15
N ILE A 94 5.61 2.41 6.89
CA ILE A 94 6.16 1.36 6.03
C ILE A 94 7.40 0.71 6.66
N GLN A 95 8.31 1.52 7.22
CA GLN A 95 9.51 1.01 7.90
C GLN A 95 9.15 0.24 9.17
N GLU A 96 8.23 0.76 9.98
CA GLU A 96 7.75 0.09 11.20
C GLU A 96 7.06 -1.24 10.89
N MET A 97 6.21 -1.28 9.86
CA MET A 97 5.57 -2.49 9.37
C MET A 97 6.61 -3.52 8.90
N GLY A 98 7.63 -3.09 8.13
CA GLY A 98 8.70 -3.96 7.64
C GLY A 98 9.60 -4.54 8.73
N ALA A 99 9.90 -3.76 9.77
CA ALA A 99 10.75 -4.20 10.88
C ALA A 99 10.13 -5.32 11.75
N LEU A 100 8.84 -5.60 11.55
CA LEU A 100 8.05 -6.59 12.30
C LEU A 100 7.81 -7.87 11.49
N ILE A 101 8.47 -8.04 10.34
CA ILE A 101 8.46 -9.24 9.50
C ILE A 101 9.65 -10.11 9.88
#